data_AF-M8A334-F1
#
_entry.id   AF-M8A334-F1
#
_cell.length_a   1.000
_cell.length_b   1.000
_cell.length_c   1.000
_cell.angle_alpha   90.00
_cell.angle_beta   90.00
_cell.angle_gamma   90.00
#
_symmetry.space_group_name_H-M   'P 1'
#
loop_
_entity.id
_entity.type
_entity.pdbx_description
1 polymer ?
#
loop_
_entity_poly.entity_id
_entity_poly.type
_entity_poly.pdbx_seq_one_letter_code
_entity_poly.pdbx_strand_id
1 'polypeptide(L)'
;MDEVTDEAIGAKLNILYTQKRAISSELATAHACEKNIADKNKSLKHKYRMHPYISRFPSLHFYENKLLDGAQKAEKSDPFHDHRCLGPYMFFDIADGHEHAGTSAAAQSLSNQFEAGAALEILSFLKNKCELEKEGDGK
;
A
#
# COMPACT_ATOMS: atom_id res chain seq x y z
N MET A 1 -6.87 41.54 -59.71
CA MET A 1 -6.20 40.58 -58.82
C MET A 1 -5.61 41.42 -57.71
N ASP A 2 -6.08 41.28 -56.47
CA ASP A 2 -5.51 42.03 -55.36
C ASP A 2 -4.08 41.55 -55.13
N GLU A 3 -3.11 42.41 -55.41
CA GLU A 3 -1.71 42.21 -55.10
C GLU A 3 -1.56 42.24 -53.58
N VAL A 4 -1.29 41.09 -52.98
CA VAL A 4 -1.07 40.98 -51.53
C VAL A 4 0.29 41.60 -51.23
N THR A 5 0.29 42.73 -50.51
CA THR A 5 1.49 43.45 -50.10
C THR A 5 2.38 42.61 -49.18
N ASP A 6 3.70 42.70 -49.33
CA ASP A 6 4.70 41.96 -48.53
C ASP A 6 4.52 42.17 -47.01
N GLU A 7 4.08 43.35 -46.55
CA GLU A 7 3.74 43.57 -45.13
C GLU A 7 2.60 42.65 -44.65
N ALA A 8 1.60 42.39 -45.50
CA ALA A 8 0.47 41.53 -45.17
C ALA A 8 0.90 40.06 -45.08
N ILE A 9 1.88 39.66 -45.89
CA ILE A 9 2.51 38.34 -45.83
C ILE A 9 3.32 38.21 -44.52
N GLY A 10 4.15 39.20 -44.19
CA GLY A 10 4.93 39.24 -42.96
C GLY A 10 4.06 39.20 -41.69
N ALA A 11 2.95 39.95 -41.68
CA ALA A 11 1.99 39.94 -40.58
C ALA A 11 1.32 38.57 -40.39
N LYS A 12 0.87 37.93 -41.49
CA LYS A 12 0.31 36.57 -41.46
C LYS A 12 1.33 35.55 -40.96
N LEU A 13 2.58 35.66 -41.40
CA LEU A 13 3.66 34.77 -40.98
C LEU A 13 3.90 34.88 -39.47
N ASN A 14 3.95 36.10 -38.93
CA ASN A 14 4.14 36.32 -37.49
C ASN A 14 2.98 35.74 -36.66
N ILE A 15 1.74 35.89 -37.13
CA ILE A 15 0.55 35.27 -36.51
C ILE A 15 0.70 33.74 -36.48
N LEU A 16 1.04 33.14 -37.62
CA LEU A 16 1.28 31.69 -37.74
C LEU A 16 2.39 31.20 -36.82
N TYR A 17 3.51 31.92 -36.72
CA TYR A 17 4.60 31.58 -35.80
C TYR A 17 4.18 31.67 -34.33
N THR A 18 3.40 32.69 -33.97
CA THR A 18 2.89 32.88 -32.62
C THR A 18 1.92 31.75 -32.25
N GLN A 19 1.03 31.39 -33.17
CA GLN A 19 0.11 30.25 -33.02
C GLN A 19 0.87 28.92 -32.91
N LYS A 20 1.85 28.66 -33.77
CA LYS A 20 2.69 27.44 -33.71
C LYS A 20 3.37 27.30 -32.36
N ARG A 21 3.89 28.41 -31.82
CA ARG A 21 4.56 28.43 -30.51
C ARG A 21 3.58 28.17 -29.36
N ALA A 22 2.38 28.73 -29.42
CA ALA A 22 1.31 28.45 -28.45
C ALA A 22 0.91 26.97 -28.46
N ILE A 23 0.63 26.41 -29.64
CA ILE A 23 0.25 25.00 -29.83
C ILE A 23 1.37 24.08 -29.32
N SER A 24 2.63 24.39 -29.62
CA SER A 24 3.77 23.60 -29.17
C SER A 24 3.92 23.61 -27.65
N SER A 25 3.65 24.76 -27.01
CA SER A 25 3.64 24.87 -25.55
C SER A 25 2.51 24.04 -24.94
N GLU A 26 1.30 24.13 -25.48
CA GLU A 26 0.14 23.36 -25.02
C GLU A 26 0.38 21.85 -25.15
N LEU A 27 0.90 21.40 -26.30
CA LEU A 27 1.22 19.99 -26.54
C LEU A 27 2.25 19.46 -25.52
N ALA A 28 3.27 20.25 -25.19
CA ALA A 28 4.25 19.88 -24.16
C ALA A 28 3.60 19.74 -22.78
N THR A 29 2.69 20.64 -22.41
CA THR A 29 1.95 20.55 -21.14
C THR A 29 1.00 19.36 -21.10
N ALA A 30 0.30 19.07 -22.22
CA ALA A 30 -0.58 17.92 -22.35
C ALA A 30 0.18 16.61 -22.16
N HIS A 31 1.31 16.44 -22.86
CA HIS A 31 2.17 15.27 -22.70
C HIS A 31 2.72 15.10 -21.28
N ALA A 32 3.11 16.19 -20.62
CA ALA A 32 3.53 16.13 -19.22
C ALA A 32 2.38 15.66 -18.31
N CYS A 33 1.16 16.14 -18.56
CA CYS A 33 -0.03 15.72 -17.83
C CYS A 33 -0.36 14.24 -18.07
N GLU A 34 -0.32 13.78 -19.32
CA GLU A 34 -0.52 12.37 -19.70
C GLU A 34 0.49 11.45 -19.03
N LYS A 35 1.78 11.82 -19.03
CA LYS A 35 2.83 11.04 -18.36
C LYS A 35 2.57 10.94 -16.86
N ASN A 36 2.18 12.04 -16.22
CA ASN A 36 1.82 12.05 -14.80
C ASN A 36 0.58 11.17 -14.51
N ILE A 37 -0.40 11.12 -15.41
CA ILE A 37 -1.58 10.24 -15.29
C ILE A 37 -1.17 8.78 -15.47
N ALA A 38 -0.33 8.47 -16.46
CA ALA A 38 0.18 7.14 -16.72
C ALA A 38 1.00 6.61 -15.52
N ASP A 39 1.90 7.43 -14.98
CA ASP A 39 2.68 7.09 -13.79
C ASP A 39 1.78 6.89 -12.55
N LYS A 40 0.71 7.69 -12.41
CA LYS A 40 -0.31 7.47 -11.38
C LYS A 40 -1.12 6.18 -11.59
N ASN A 41 -1.30 5.70 -12.81
CA ASN A 41 -2.11 4.52 -13.13
C ASN A 41 -1.30 3.22 -13.24
N LYS A 42 0.03 3.30 -13.33
CA LYS A 42 0.93 2.14 -13.45
C LYS A 42 0.99 1.26 -12.20
N SER A 43 0.65 1.80 -11.03
CA SER A 43 0.65 1.04 -9.76
C SER A 43 -0.74 0.50 -9.42
N LEU A 44 -0.83 -0.79 -9.11
CA LEU A 44 -2.04 -1.41 -8.57
C LEU A 44 -2.30 -0.88 -7.15
N LYS A 45 -3.19 0.09 -7.03
CA LYS A 45 -3.47 0.77 -5.76
C LYS A 45 -4.36 -0.02 -4.82
N HIS A 46 -5.14 -0.99 -5.30
CA HIS A 46 -6.13 -1.68 -4.48
C HIS A 46 -5.61 -3.01 -3.96
N LYS A 47 -5.66 -3.20 -2.64
CA LYS A 47 -5.33 -4.47 -1.98
C LYS A 47 -6.60 -5.19 -1.51
N TYR A 48 -6.66 -6.48 -1.83
CA TYR A 48 -7.83 -7.32 -1.56
C TYR A 48 -7.60 -8.37 -0.48
N ARG A 49 -6.36 -8.59 -0.02
CA ARG A 49 -6.04 -9.67 0.94
C ARG A 49 -6.06 -9.26 2.42
N MET A 50 -5.38 -8.18 2.78
CA MET A 50 -5.13 -7.85 4.19
C MET A 50 -6.32 -7.13 4.87
N HIS A 51 -6.43 -7.24 6.20
CA HIS A 51 -7.26 -6.34 7.03
C HIS A 51 -6.69 -4.91 7.02
N PRO A 52 -7.50 -3.83 7.14
CA PRO A 52 -7.01 -2.44 7.13
C PRO A 52 -5.90 -2.15 8.15
N TYR A 53 -6.00 -2.69 9.39
CA TYR A 53 -4.95 -2.51 10.41
C TYR A 53 -3.61 -3.14 10.03
N ILE A 54 -3.61 -4.32 9.39
CA ILE A 54 -2.38 -4.98 8.92
C ILE A 54 -1.75 -4.18 7.77
N SER A 55 -2.56 -3.69 6.82
CA SER A 55 -2.04 -2.99 5.64
C SER A 55 -1.58 -1.55 5.89
N ARG A 56 -1.97 -0.96 7.03
CA ARG A 56 -1.66 0.43 7.35
C ARG A 56 -0.15 0.69 7.35
N PHE A 57 0.63 -0.18 8.00
CA PHE A 57 2.08 -0.02 8.06
C PHE A 57 2.73 -0.18 6.66
N PRO A 58 2.53 -1.28 5.90
CA PRO A 58 3.11 -1.39 4.57
C PRO A 58 2.69 -0.27 3.63
N SER A 59 1.42 0.15 3.69
CA SER A 59 0.93 1.26 2.88
C SER A 59 1.69 2.56 3.15
N LEU A 60 1.83 2.92 4.43
CA LEU A 60 2.52 4.14 4.83
C LEU A 60 4.00 4.11 4.44
N HIS A 61 4.70 2.99 4.71
CA HIS A 61 6.15 2.92 4.60
C HIS A 61 6.68 2.58 3.20
N PHE A 62 5.91 1.86 2.38
CA PHE A 62 6.37 1.40 1.06
C PHE A 62 5.56 1.97 -0.11
N TYR A 63 4.39 2.56 0.15
CA TYR A 63 3.48 3.02 -0.90
C TYR A 63 3.01 4.47 -0.71
N GLU A 64 3.70 5.27 0.12
CA GLU A 64 3.34 6.66 0.39
C GLU A 64 1.86 6.83 0.80
N ASN A 65 1.33 5.84 1.52
CA ASN A 65 -0.07 5.75 1.93
C ASN A 65 -1.09 5.72 0.76
N LYS A 66 -0.66 5.32 -0.46
CA LYS A 66 -1.48 5.23 -1.68
C LYS A 66 -2.10 3.85 -1.91
N LEU A 67 -1.88 2.90 -0.99
CA LEU A 67 -2.45 1.55 -1.08
C LEU A 67 -3.84 1.54 -0.43
N LEU A 68 -4.87 1.44 -1.26
CA LEU A 68 -6.27 1.50 -0.89
C LEU A 68 -6.83 0.11 -0.59
N ASP A 69 -7.71 0.02 0.40
CA ASP A 69 -8.53 -1.17 0.62
C ASP A 69 -9.51 -1.38 -0.55
N GLY A 70 -9.61 -2.60 -1.07
CA GLY A 70 -10.71 -2.98 -1.96
C GLY A 70 -12.06 -3.01 -1.25
N ALA A 71 -13.17 -3.08 -2.01
CA ALA A 71 -14.55 -2.97 -1.50
C ALA A 71 -14.95 -4.01 -0.42
N GLN A 72 -14.21 -5.11 -0.28
CA GLN A 72 -14.47 -6.19 0.69
C GLN A 72 -13.82 -5.93 2.06
N LYS A 73 -14.19 -4.83 2.75
CA LYS A 73 -13.73 -4.59 4.13
C LYS A 73 -14.39 -5.51 5.15
N ALA A 74 -15.68 -5.81 4.97
CA ALA A 74 -16.47 -6.59 5.92
C ALA A 74 -16.07 -8.08 6.00
N GLU A 75 -15.44 -8.61 4.96
CA GLU A 75 -15.09 -10.04 4.86
C GLU A 75 -13.85 -10.46 5.69
N LYS A 76 -13.21 -9.53 6.41
CA LYS A 76 -11.91 -9.78 7.08
C LYS A 76 -11.95 -9.59 8.59
N SER A 77 -13.15 -9.62 9.16
CA SER A 77 -13.32 -9.57 10.60
C SER A 77 -13.66 -10.97 11.10
N ASP A 78 -12.82 -11.50 11.98
CA ASP A 78 -13.10 -12.69 12.77
C ASP A 78 -13.57 -12.28 14.17
N PRO A 79 -14.41 -13.08 14.85
CA PRO A 79 -14.95 -12.73 16.16
C PRO A 79 -13.89 -12.52 17.24
N PHE A 80 -12.77 -13.26 17.16
CA PHE A 80 -11.68 -13.11 18.13
C PHE A 80 -10.96 -11.75 18.04
N HIS A 81 -11.16 -10.98 16.97
CA HIS A 81 -10.57 -9.64 16.82
C HIS A 81 -11.07 -8.63 17.85
N ASP A 82 -12.23 -8.88 18.48
CA ASP A 82 -12.75 -8.01 19.55
C ASP A 82 -11.96 -8.16 20.86
N HIS A 83 -11.17 -9.21 21.00
CA HIS A 83 -10.35 -9.42 22.18
C HIS A 83 -9.13 -8.49 22.17
N ARG A 84 -8.88 -7.83 23.33
CA ARG A 84 -7.79 -6.84 23.51
C ARG A 84 -6.42 -7.31 23.02
N CYS A 85 -6.13 -8.61 23.13
CA CYS A 85 -4.84 -9.19 22.75
C CYS A 85 -4.87 -9.99 21.44
N LEU A 86 -6.01 -10.13 20.76
CA LEU A 86 -6.14 -10.89 19.50
C LEU A 86 -6.67 -10.02 18.35
N GLY A 87 -6.42 -8.72 18.41
CA GLY A 87 -6.78 -7.81 17.34
C GLY A 87 -6.10 -8.17 16.01
N PRO A 88 -6.59 -7.65 14.87
CA PRO A 88 -6.09 -8.02 13.54
C PRO A 88 -4.60 -7.74 13.31
N TYR A 89 -4.00 -6.86 14.10
CA TYR A 89 -2.57 -6.57 14.08
C TYR A 89 -2.13 -6.17 15.49
N MET A 90 -1.20 -6.93 16.07
CA MET A 90 -0.69 -6.73 17.42
C MET A 90 0.84 -6.82 17.42
N PHE A 91 1.48 -6.06 18.31
CA PHE A 91 2.91 -6.16 18.60
C PHE A 91 3.08 -6.59 20.06
N PHE A 92 3.84 -7.65 20.29
CA PHE A 92 4.13 -8.17 21.62
C PHE A 92 5.59 -7.89 21.93
N ASP A 93 5.81 -7.01 22.91
CA ASP A 93 7.14 -6.73 23.43
C ASP A 93 7.43 -7.73 24.56
N ILE A 94 8.37 -8.65 24.33
CA ILE A 94 8.73 -9.70 25.28
C ILE A 94 9.87 -9.19 26.14
N ALA A 95 9.54 -8.69 27.33
CA ALA A 95 10.50 -8.03 28.22
C ALA A 95 11.71 -8.92 28.59
N ASP A 96 11.50 -10.22 28.75
CA ASP A 96 12.55 -11.20 29.06
C ASP A 96 13.22 -11.77 27.80
N GLY A 97 12.88 -11.27 26.61
CA GLY A 97 13.37 -11.76 25.32
C GLY A 97 14.89 -11.59 25.18
N HIS A 98 15.59 -12.68 24.91
CA HIS A 98 17.01 -12.65 24.60
C HIS A 98 17.43 -13.74 23.61
N GLU A 99 18.27 -13.34 22.66
CA GLU A 99 18.78 -14.21 21.60
C GLU A 99 19.96 -15.05 22.09
N HIS A 100 19.95 -16.33 21.72
CA HIS A 100 21.01 -17.29 21.95
C HIS A 100 21.52 -17.86 20.63
N ALA A 101 22.82 -17.86 20.43
CA ALA A 101 23.46 -18.55 19.31
C ALA A 101 23.53 -20.06 19.55
N GLY A 102 23.44 -20.84 18.48
CA GLY A 102 23.66 -22.28 18.54
C GLY A 102 25.06 -22.64 19.04
N THR A 103 25.17 -23.74 19.78
CA THR A 103 26.41 -24.19 20.43
C THR A 103 27.43 -24.84 19.49
N SER A 104 27.09 -25.06 18.21
CA SER A 104 28.00 -25.66 17.23
C SER A 104 28.37 -24.67 16.14
N ALA A 105 29.60 -24.76 15.63
CA ALA A 105 30.07 -23.93 14.52
C ALA A 105 29.22 -24.07 13.23
N ALA A 106 28.44 -25.15 13.12
CA ALA A 106 27.47 -25.38 12.05
C ALA A 106 26.08 -24.79 12.32
N ALA A 107 25.74 -24.45 13.57
CA ALA A 107 24.47 -23.87 13.97
C ALA A 107 24.65 -22.38 14.32
N GLN A 108 24.77 -21.55 13.29
CA GLN A 108 24.88 -20.09 13.43
C GLN A 108 23.52 -19.39 13.64
N SER A 109 22.42 -20.14 13.67
CA SER A 109 21.09 -19.57 13.89
C SER A 109 20.96 -19.02 15.31
N LEU A 110 20.30 -17.87 15.42
CA LEU A 110 19.87 -17.29 16.68
C LEU A 110 18.51 -17.86 17.07
N SER A 111 18.29 -18.03 18.37
CA SER A 111 17.04 -18.52 18.93
C SER A 111 16.65 -17.77 20.19
N ASN A 112 15.36 -17.52 20.37
CA ASN A 112 14.83 -16.89 21.57
C ASN A 112 13.73 -17.77 22.16
N GLN A 113 14.00 -18.39 23.31
CA GLN A 113 13.06 -19.30 23.96
C GLN A 113 11.86 -18.55 24.57
N PHE A 114 12.02 -17.30 24.98
CA PHE A 114 10.95 -16.48 25.56
C PHE A 114 9.94 -16.06 24.50
N GLU A 115 10.41 -15.64 23.32
CA GLU A 115 9.54 -15.37 22.18
C GLU A 115 8.80 -16.64 21.72
N ALA A 116 9.49 -17.79 21.67
CA ALA A 116 8.87 -19.06 21.33
C ALA A 116 7.78 -19.46 22.35
N GLY A 117 8.05 -19.28 23.65
CA GLY A 117 7.07 -19.49 24.72
C GLY A 117 5.84 -18.61 24.57
N ALA A 118 6.03 -17.30 24.36
CA ALA A 118 4.93 -16.37 24.13
C ALA A 118 4.10 -16.74 22.89
N ALA A 119 4.74 -17.19 21.80
CA ALA A 119 4.04 -17.64 20.61
C ALA A 119 3.15 -18.87 20.89
N LEU A 120 3.60 -19.81 21.72
CA LEU A 120 2.81 -20.97 22.14
C LEU A 120 1.61 -20.55 23.00
N GLU A 121 1.80 -19.60 23.93
CA GLU A 121 0.71 -19.08 24.76
C GLU A 121 -0.37 -18.42 23.90
N ILE A 122 0.02 -17.53 22.99
CA ILE A 122 -0.91 -16.87 22.05
C ILE A 122 -1.68 -17.91 21.23
N LEU A 123 -0.99 -18.93 20.70
CA LEU A 123 -1.62 -19.99 19.92
C LEU A 123 -2.61 -20.81 20.75
N SER A 124 -2.24 -21.18 21.98
CA SER A 124 -3.11 -21.92 22.89
C SER A 124 -4.37 -21.12 23.24
N PHE A 125 -4.21 -19.82 23.51
CA PHE A 125 -5.29 -18.91 23.82
C PHE A 125 -6.26 -18.74 22.63
N LEU A 126 -5.71 -18.60 21.41
CA LEU A 126 -6.50 -18.50 20.19
C LEU A 126 -7.32 -19.77 19.95
N LYS A 127 -6.73 -20.96 20.11
CA LYS A 127 -7.45 -22.23 19.96
C LYS A 127 -8.62 -22.34 20.92
N ASN A 128 -8.39 -22.07 22.20
CA ASN A 128 -9.44 -22.12 23.22
C ASN A 128 -10.59 -21.16 22.91
N LYS A 129 -10.29 -19.96 22.39
CA LYS A 129 -11.31 -18.98 22.00
C LYS A 129 -12.11 -19.40 20.77
N CYS A 130 -11.45 -19.92 19.74
CA CYS A 130 -12.13 -20.41 18.55
C CYS A 130 -12.98 -21.68 18.82
N GLU A 131 -12.61 -22.50 19.80
CA GLU A 131 -13.38 -23.67 20.20
C GLU A 131 -14.65 -23.30 20.96
N LEU A 132 -14.60 -22.31 21.86
CA LEU A 132 -15.76 -21.81 22.61
C LEU A 132 -16.84 -21.19 21.71
N GLU A 133 -16.47 -20.67 20.54
CA GLU A 133 -17.43 -20.11 19.60
C GLU A 133 -18.17 -21.17 18.78
N LYS A 134 -17.59 -22.37 18.60
CA LYS A 134 -18.27 -23.48 17.90
C LYS A 134 -19.35 -24.16 18.74
N GLU A 135 -19.32 -23.98 20.06
CA GLU A 135 -20.29 -24.56 21.00
C GLU A 135 -21.51 -23.65 21.24
N GLY A 136 -21.44 -22.38 20.82
CA GLY A 136 -22.51 -21.39 21.00
C GLY A 136 -23.53 -21.28 19.85
N ASP A 137 -23.27 -21.86 18.69
CA ASP A 137 -24.09 -21.72 17.47
C ASP A 137 -25.06 -22.92 17.26
N GLY A 138 -25.27 -23.71 18.31
CA GLY A 138 -26.14 -24.88 18.34
C GLY A 138 -27.37 -24.70 19.22
N LYS A 139 -28.10 -23.58 19.10
CA LYS A 139 -29.42 -23.43 19.73
C LYS A 139 -30.41 -22.60 18.91
#